data_AF-A0A7W1QAT3-F1
#
_entry.id   AF-A0A7W1QAT3-F1
#
_cell.length_a   1.000
_cell.length_b   1.000
_cell.length_c   1.000
_cell.angle_alpha   90.00
_cell.angle_beta   90.00
_cell.angle_gamma   90.00
#
_symmetry.space_group_name_H-M   'P 1'
#
loop_
_entity.id
_entity.type
_entity.pdbx_description
1 polymer ?
#
loop_
_entity_poly.entity_id
_entity_poly.type
_entity_poly.pdbx_seq_one_letter_code
_entity_poly.pdbx_strand_id
1 'polypeptide(L)'
;WQADYPAPSNFLDVLLSCRAFQRGVGLNLNAPQFCDRAIDRRIHRSLELQPTDPAAANALWSRIDRELVDKAPLVPLVNPKQVDFLSRRVGNYQYNPQWGVLLDQLWVR
;
A
#
# COMPACT_ATOMS: atom_id res chain seq x y z
N TRP A 1 3.99 -1.70 -6.87
CA TRP A 1 4.03 -0.95 -5.60
C TRP A 1 4.16 -1.94 -4.46
N GLN A 2 5.03 -1.66 -3.49
CA GLN A 2 5.11 -2.40 -2.24
C GLN A 2 4.86 -1.37 -1.13
N ALA A 3 3.97 -1.66 -0.19
CA ALA A 3 3.65 -0.71 0.86
C ALA A 3 4.90 -0.41 1.69
N ASP A 4 5.07 0.83 2.13
CA ASP A 4 6.16 1.23 3.04
C ASP A 4 5.80 0.90 4.50
N TYR A 5 4.49 0.92 4.81
CA TYR A 5 3.90 0.52 6.09
C TYR A 5 2.52 -0.13 5.86
N PRO A 6 2.03 -0.99 6.78
CA PRO A 6 0.82 -1.80 6.58
C PRO A 6 -0.47 -1.00 6.79
N ALA A 7 -0.75 -0.05 5.90
CA ALA A 7 -1.98 0.74 5.92
C ALA A 7 -2.61 0.90 4.52
N PRO A 8 -3.94 0.99 4.43
CA PRO A 8 -4.63 1.23 3.15
C PRO A 8 -4.18 2.54 2.47
N SER A 9 -3.86 3.58 3.25
CA SER A 9 -3.38 4.87 2.75
C SER A 9 -2.11 4.74 1.92
N ASN A 10 -1.21 3.82 2.28
CA ASN A 10 0.04 3.61 1.56
C ASN A 10 -0.20 3.13 0.12
N PHE A 11 -1.35 2.52 -0.18
CA PHE A 11 -1.76 2.21 -1.55
C PHE A 11 -2.64 3.32 -2.12
N LEU A 12 -3.74 3.66 -1.45
CA LEU A 12 -4.82 4.43 -2.06
C LEU A 12 -4.54 5.94 -2.07
N ASP A 13 -4.02 6.50 -0.98
CA ASP A 13 -3.68 7.91 -0.91
C ASP A 13 -2.39 8.22 -1.70
N VAL A 14 -1.37 7.37 -1.57
CA VAL A 14 -0.09 7.59 -2.26
C VAL A 14 -0.19 7.41 -3.78
N LEU A 15 -1.02 6.48 -4.27
CA LEU A 15 -1.11 6.19 -5.71
C LEU A 15 -2.30 6.85 -6.41
N LEU A 16 -3.40 7.15 -5.70
CA LEU A 16 -4.69 7.46 -6.33
C LEU A 16 -5.41 8.68 -5.72
N SER A 17 -4.80 9.41 -4.79
CA SER A 17 -5.29 10.74 -4.40
C SER A 17 -5.03 11.79 -5.50
N CYS A 18 -5.82 12.86 -5.49
CA CYS A 18 -5.60 13.99 -6.39
C CYS A 18 -4.26 14.69 -6.10
N ARG A 19 -3.79 14.69 -4.85
CA ARG A 19 -2.49 15.29 -4.48
C ARG A 19 -1.29 14.50 -5.01
N ALA A 20 -1.45 13.18 -5.20
CA ALA A 20 -0.43 12.34 -5.80
C ALA A 20 -0.22 12.66 -7.28
N PHE A 21 -1.24 13.19 -7.96
CA PHE A 21 -1.12 13.65 -9.33
C PHE A 21 -0.50 15.06 -9.42
N GLN A 22 0.68 15.12 -10.03
CA GLN A 22 1.50 16.31 -10.25
C GLN A 22 1.66 16.51 -11.75
N ARG A 23 1.19 17.65 -12.26
CA ARG A 23 1.22 17.97 -13.70
C ARG A 23 2.63 18.36 -14.13
N GLY A 24 3.02 17.94 -15.33
CA GLY A 24 4.31 18.32 -15.93
C GLY A 24 5.53 17.63 -15.32
N VAL A 25 5.34 16.70 -14.40
CA VAL A 25 6.41 15.85 -13.85
C VAL A 25 6.47 14.57 -14.67
N GLY A 26 7.68 14.17 -15.11
CA GLY A 26 7.85 13.00 -15.97
C GLY A 26 7.45 11.68 -15.31
N LEU A 27 7.83 11.47 -14.04
CA LEU A 27 7.55 10.23 -13.31
C LEU A 27 6.62 10.51 -12.13
N ASN A 28 5.36 10.18 -12.31
CA ASN A 28 4.32 10.34 -11.30
C ASN A 28 4.00 8.99 -10.62
N LEU A 29 3.89 8.96 -9.29
CA LEU A 29 3.45 7.75 -8.56
C LEU A 29 1.99 7.39 -8.87
N ASN A 30 1.13 8.40 -9.01
CA ASN A 30 -0.16 8.31 -9.67
C ASN A 30 0.04 8.26 -11.19
N ALA A 31 0.60 7.12 -11.64
CA ALA A 31 0.83 6.80 -13.04
C ALA A 31 -0.40 6.96 -13.95
N PRO A 32 -1.65 6.62 -13.53
CA PRO A 32 -2.82 6.79 -14.39
C PRO A 32 -3.31 8.24 -14.48
N GLN A 33 -2.66 9.19 -13.79
CA GLN A 33 -3.08 10.60 -13.75
C GLN A 33 -4.53 10.76 -13.23
N PHE A 34 -4.90 9.90 -12.29
CA PHE A 34 -6.26 9.81 -11.76
C PHE A 34 -6.54 10.93 -10.75
N CYS A 35 -7.70 11.59 -10.86
CA CYS A 35 -8.19 12.49 -9.82
C CYS A 35 -9.72 12.55 -9.84
N ASP A 36 -10.35 11.79 -8.94
CA ASP A 36 -11.77 11.90 -8.63
C ASP A 36 -11.95 12.63 -7.29
N ARG A 37 -12.58 13.81 -7.32
CA ARG A 37 -12.74 14.67 -6.14
C ARG A 37 -13.60 14.05 -5.05
N ALA A 38 -14.53 13.16 -5.37
CA ALA A 38 -15.36 12.51 -4.37
C ALA A 38 -14.58 11.41 -3.62
N ILE A 39 -13.78 10.63 -4.36
CA ILE A 39 -12.87 9.65 -3.77
C ILE A 39 -11.79 10.35 -2.94
N ASP A 40 -11.19 11.42 -3.43
CA ASP A 40 -10.16 12.20 -2.71
C ASP A 40 -10.66 12.71 -1.35
N ARG A 41 -11.91 13.23 -1.28
CA ARG A 41 -12.53 13.61 0.00
C ARG A 41 -12.73 12.42 0.94
N ARG A 42 -13.11 11.25 0.41
CA ARG A 42 -13.26 10.03 1.23
C ARG A 42 -11.90 9.54 1.74
N ILE A 43 -10.85 9.61 0.93
CA ILE A 43 -9.46 9.31 1.32
C ILE A 43 -9.07 10.19 2.52
N HIS A 44 -9.26 11.51 2.42
CA HIS A 44 -8.96 12.42 3.53
C HIS A 44 -9.77 12.10 4.78
N ARG A 45 -11.08 11.82 4.63
CA ARG A 45 -11.92 11.44 5.77
C ARG A 45 -11.45 10.13 6.43
N SER A 46 -11.00 9.14 5.65
CA SER A 46 -10.44 7.91 6.22
C SER A 46 -9.18 8.19 7.04
N LEU A 47 -8.32 9.08 6.57
CA LEU A 47 -7.10 9.50 7.30
C LEU A 47 -7.45 10.20 8.63
N GLU A 48 -8.45 11.09 8.64
CA GLU A 48 -8.92 11.76 9.86
C GLU A 48 -9.52 10.78 10.88
N LEU A 49 -10.24 9.77 10.40
CA LEU A 49 -10.85 8.74 11.25
C LEU A 49 -9.80 7.76 11.80
N GLN A 50 -8.72 7.49 11.07
CA GLN A 50 -7.73 6.48 11.43
C GLN A 50 -7.23 6.54 12.90
N PRO A 51 -6.91 7.70 13.50
CA PRO A 51 -6.45 7.77 14.89
C PRO A 51 -7.56 7.67 15.95
N THR A 52 -8.83 7.89 15.59
CA THR A 52 -9.95 8.02 16.55
C THR A 52 -10.98 6.92 16.43
N ASP A 53 -11.24 6.45 15.23
CA ASP A 53 -12.13 5.33 14.91
C ASP A 53 -11.54 4.50 13.75
N PRO A 54 -10.58 3.61 14.04
CA PRO A 54 -9.98 2.72 13.04
C PRO A 54 -11.00 1.81 12.34
N ALA A 55 -12.10 1.45 13.00
CA ALA A 55 -13.12 0.58 12.42
C ALA A 55 -13.91 1.33 11.33
N ALA A 56 -14.32 2.56 11.60
CA ALA A 56 -14.96 3.41 10.60
C ALA A 56 -14.01 3.78 9.46
N ALA A 57 -12.73 4.04 9.76
CA ALA A 57 -11.70 4.28 8.74
C ALA A 57 -11.56 3.08 7.81
N ASN A 58 -11.43 1.86 8.35
CA ASN A 58 -11.33 0.63 7.57
C ASN A 58 -12.58 0.39 6.70
N ALA A 59 -13.78 0.61 7.25
CA ALA A 59 -15.02 0.49 6.48
C ALA A 59 -15.08 1.49 5.32
N LEU A 60 -14.54 2.71 5.49
CA LEU A 60 -14.45 3.71 4.43
C LEU A 60 -13.39 3.36 3.39
N TRP A 61 -12.22 2.87 3.82
CA TRP A 61 -11.19 2.35 2.91
C TRP A 61 -11.72 1.23 2.02
N SER A 62 -12.46 0.26 2.57
CA SER A 62 -13.06 -0.82 1.76
C SER A 62 -14.10 -0.31 0.75
N ARG A 63 -14.80 0.79 1.04
CA ARG A 63 -15.70 1.43 0.05
C ARG A 63 -14.92 2.09 -1.07
N ILE A 64 -13.87 2.83 -0.73
CA ILE A 64 -12.99 3.49 -1.70
C ILE A 64 -12.35 2.46 -2.63
N ASP A 65 -11.84 1.36 -2.07
CA ASP A 65 -11.24 0.26 -2.84
C ASP A 65 -12.20 -0.29 -3.91
N ARG A 66 -13.44 -0.61 -3.54
CA ARG A 66 -14.48 -1.06 -4.49
C ARG A 66 -14.76 -0.04 -5.58
N GLU A 67 -14.91 1.24 -5.22
CA GLU A 67 -15.15 2.30 -6.21
C GLU A 67 -13.99 2.47 -7.19
N LEU A 68 -12.76 2.27 -6.72
CA LEU A 68 -11.57 2.33 -7.57
C LEU A 68 -11.51 1.12 -8.51
N VAL A 69 -11.84 -0.09 -8.02
CA VAL A 69 -11.98 -1.27 -8.88
C VAL A 69 -13.02 -1.03 -9.98
N ASP A 70 -14.19 -0.47 -9.64
CA ASP A 70 -15.26 -0.18 -10.61
C ASP A 70 -14.84 0.88 -11.66
N LYS A 71 -14.03 1.87 -11.26
CA LYS A 71 -13.52 2.92 -12.17
C LYS A 71 -12.29 2.49 -12.98
N ALA A 72 -11.61 1.43 -12.54
CA ALA A 72 -10.40 0.87 -13.15
C ALA A 72 -9.29 1.89 -13.51
N PRO A 73 -8.90 2.84 -12.63
CA PRO A 73 -7.72 3.68 -12.88
C PRO A 73 -6.43 2.85 -12.85
N LEU A 74 -6.43 1.73 -12.12
CA LEU A 74 -5.42 0.68 -12.14
C LEU A 74 -6.14 -0.67 -12.18
N VAL A 75 -5.51 -1.68 -12.78
CA VAL A 75 -6.00 -3.07 -12.76
C VAL A 75 -5.01 -3.90 -11.92
N PRO A 76 -5.34 -4.25 -10.66
CA PRO A 76 -4.49 -5.10 -9.83
C PRO A 76 -4.31 -6.47 -10.48
N LEU A 77 -3.06 -6.88 -10.70
CA LEU A 77 -2.74 -8.13 -11.41
C LEU A 77 -2.46 -9.30 -10.46
N VAL A 78 -1.53 -9.10 -9.52
CA VAL A 78 -1.07 -10.14 -8.58
C VAL A 78 -0.63 -9.53 -7.25
N ASN A 79 -0.73 -10.31 -6.18
CA ASN A 79 -0.03 -10.09 -4.92
C ASN A 79 1.04 -11.18 -4.79
N PRO A 80 2.30 -10.92 -5.18
CA PRO A 80 3.33 -11.94 -5.24
C PRO A 80 3.68 -12.46 -3.85
N LYS A 81 3.99 -13.75 -3.75
CA LYS A 81 4.63 -14.32 -2.56
C LYS A 81 6.12 -14.05 -2.62
N GLN A 82 6.70 -13.62 -1.50
CA GLN A 82 8.15 -13.58 -1.34
C GLN A 82 8.64 -14.96 -0.89
N VAL A 83 9.69 -15.46 -1.54
CA VAL A 83 10.29 -16.76 -1.26
C VAL A 83 11.79 -16.56 -1.08
N ASP A 84 12.30 -16.95 0.08
CA ASP A 84 13.73 -16.85 0.40
C ASP A 84 14.38 -18.24 0.33
N PHE A 85 15.55 -18.32 -0.31
CA PHE A 85 16.36 -19.54 -0.40
C PHE A 85 17.55 -19.45 0.56
N LEU A 86 17.74 -20.46 1.41
CA LEU A 86 18.70 -20.43 2.51
C LEU A 86 19.66 -21.62 2.47
N SER A 87 20.91 -21.38 2.84
CA SER A 87 21.88 -22.46 3.09
C SER A 87 21.50 -23.23 4.37
N ARG A 88 21.85 -24.53 4.45
CA ARG A 88 21.76 -25.31 5.70
C ARG A 88 22.58 -24.74 6.86
N ARG A 89 23.49 -23.80 6.59
CA ARG A 89 24.29 -23.08 7.59
C ARG A 89 23.56 -21.88 8.21
N VAL A 90 22.47 -21.42 7.60
CA VAL A 90 21.69 -20.30 8.13
C VAL A 90 20.94 -20.76 9.37
N GLY A 91 21.13 -20.04 10.47
CA GLY A 91 20.36 -20.18 11.69
C GLY A 91 19.51 -18.94 11.97
N ASN A 92 18.46 -19.12 12.78
CA ASN A 92 17.54 -18.06 13.23
C ASN A 92 16.95 -17.19 12.10
N TYR A 93 16.62 -17.80 10.95
CA TYR A 93 15.82 -17.11 9.93
C TYR A 93 14.44 -16.77 10.50
N GLN A 94 14.06 -15.50 10.37
CA GLN A 94 12.74 -15.00 10.69
C GLN A 94 12.22 -14.16 9.52
N TYR A 95 10.93 -14.33 9.22
CA TYR A 95 10.24 -13.60 8.17
C TYR A 95 9.31 -12.55 8.78
N ASN A 96 9.39 -11.34 8.26
CA ASN A 96 8.49 -10.24 8.56
C ASN A 96 7.64 -9.91 7.31
N PRO A 97 6.30 -9.79 7.40
CA PRO A 97 5.44 -9.49 6.25
C PRO A 97 5.73 -8.15 5.53
N GLN A 98 6.38 -7.20 6.20
CA GLN A 98 6.73 -5.88 5.67
C GLN A 98 8.20 -5.81 5.22
N TRP A 99 9.12 -6.41 5.99
CA TRP A 99 10.57 -6.26 5.78
C TRP A 99 11.24 -7.50 5.19
N GLY A 100 10.53 -8.62 5.05
CA GLY A 100 11.12 -9.88 4.61
C GLY A 100 12.07 -10.45 5.67
N VAL A 101 13.29 -10.81 5.26
CA VAL A 101 14.29 -11.41 6.14
C VAL A 101 14.76 -10.42 7.21
N LEU A 102 14.70 -10.81 8.48
CA LEU A 102 15.30 -10.04 9.58
C LEU A 102 16.80 -10.30 9.65
N LEU A 103 17.60 -9.44 9.00
CA LEU A 103 19.04 -9.65 8.84
C LEU A 103 19.83 -9.60 10.15
N ASP A 104 19.36 -8.82 11.11
CA ASP A 104 19.95 -8.65 12.43
C ASP A 104 19.73 -9.87 13.35
N GLN A 105 18.72 -10.68 13.04
CA GLN A 105 18.41 -11.90 13.78
C GLN A 105 19.13 -13.13 13.20
N LEU A 106 19.45 -13.12 11.90
CA LEU A 106 20.03 -14.27 11.20
C LEU A 106 21.53 -14.44 11.50
N TRP A 107 22.02 -15.68 11.47
CA TRP A 107 23.46 -15.96 11.57
C TRP A 107 23.87 -17.16 10.72
N VAL A 108 25.19 -17.37 10.59
CA VAL A 108 25.80 -18.48 9.84
C VAL A 108 26.68 -19.31 10.78
N ARG A 109 26.59 -20.64 10.70
CA ARG A 109 27.48 -21.59 11.36
C ARG A 109 28.47 -22.24 10.40
#